data_AF-Q6LZ78-F1
#
_entry.id   AF-Q6LZ78-F1
#
_cell.length_a   1.000
_cell.length_b   1.000
_cell.length_c   1.000
_cell.angle_alpha   90.00
_cell.angle_beta   90.00
_cell.angle_gamma   90.00
#
_symmetry.space_group_name_H-M   'P 1'
#
loop_
_entity.id
_entity.type
_entity.pdbx_description
1 polymer ?
#
loop_
_entity_poly.entity_id
_entity_poly.type
_entity_poly.pdbx_seq_one_letter_code
_entity_poly.pdbx_strand_id
1 'polypeptide(L)' 'MKIRKKSWRKPRRMYPTFSGVIKAIGNSGTLDVSIPNEYIGKLAFLTVIDDDEEIEELFSSAQKA' A
#
# COMPACT_ATOMS: atom_id res chain seq x y z
N MET A 1 -0.25 -39.31 -23.38
CA MET A 1 0.57 -38.58 -22.38
C MET A 1 -0.14 -37.28 -22.02
N LYS A 2 -0.74 -37.16 -20.83
CA LYS A 2 -1.40 -35.91 -20.38
C LYS A 2 -0.35 -35.00 -19.75
N ILE A 3 0.11 -33.99 -20.50
CA ILE A 3 1.00 -32.94 -19.99
C ILE A 3 0.22 -32.14 -18.93
N ARG A 4 0.53 -32.35 -17.64
CA ARG A 4 0.03 -31.49 -16.56
C ARG A 4 1.03 -30.35 -16.37
N LYS A 5 0.65 -29.11 -16.67
CA LYS A 5 1.46 -27.93 -16.34
C LYS A 5 1.65 -27.91 -14.81
N LYS A 6 2.88 -28.18 -14.34
CA LYS A 6 3.26 -28.24 -12.90
C LYS A 6 3.01 -26.93 -12.13
N SER A 7 2.73 -25.83 -12.81
CA SER A 7 2.69 -24.49 -12.22
C SER A 7 1.42 -23.70 -12.56
N TRP A 8 0.26 -24.34 -12.58
CA TRP A 8 -1.01 -23.58 -12.57
C TRP A 8 -1.19 -22.93 -11.19
N ARG A 9 -0.57 -21.75 -10.99
CA ARG A 9 -0.76 -20.95 -9.77
C ARG A 9 -2.20 -20.42 -9.77
N LYS A 10 -2.90 -20.54 -8.64
CA LYS A 10 -4.24 -19.95 -8.48
C LYS A 10 -4.16 -18.46 -8.84
N PRO A 11 -5.12 -17.92 -9.59
CA PRO A 11 -5.16 -16.49 -9.89
C PRO A 11 -5.17 -15.72 -8.57
N ARG A 12 -4.18 -14.86 -8.37
CA ARG A 12 -4.13 -13.96 -7.23
C ARG A 12 -4.85 -12.68 -7.63
N ARG A 13 -5.86 -12.27 -6.86
CA ARG A 13 -6.37 -10.91 -6.94
C ARG A 13 -5.30 -10.00 -6.36
N MET A 14 -4.70 -9.18 -7.21
CA MET A 14 -3.75 -8.14 -6.80
C MET A 14 -4.54 -6.83 -6.79
N TYR A 15 -4.63 -6.21 -5.62
CA TYR A 15 -5.20 -4.88 -5.48
C TYR A 15 -4.05 -3.87 -5.45
N PRO A 16 -4.24 -2.67 -6.03
CA PRO A 16 -3.28 -1.59 -5.85
C PRO A 16 -3.20 -1.26 -4.35
N THR A 17 -1.98 -1.22 -3.84
CA THR A 17 -1.69 -0.84 -2.46
C THR A 17 -0.93 0.48 -2.49
N PHE A 18 -1.42 1.45 -1.72
CA PHE A 18 -0.76 2.73 -1.51
C PHE A 18 -0.29 2.79 -0.07
N SER A 19 0.91 3.30 0.14
CA SER A 19 1.50 3.43 1.46
C SER A 19 2.09 4.82 1.64
N GLY A 20 2.06 5.31 2.87
CA GLY A 20 2.70 6.57 3.24
C GLY A 20 2.36 7.00 4.65
N VAL A 21 2.82 8.18 4.99
CA VAL A 21 2.84 8.67 6.36
C VAL A 21 1.55 9.43 6.66
N ILE A 22 0.95 9.14 7.81
CA ILE A 22 -0.19 9.90 8.31
C ILE A 22 0.37 11.13 9.03
N LYS A 23 0.01 12.33 8.55
CA LYS A 23 0.33 13.59 9.22
C LYS A 23 -0.86 14.05 10.05
N ALA A 24 -0.60 14.41 11.31
CA ALA A 24 -1.61 15.01 12.16
C ALA A 24 -1.93 16.44 11.70
N ILE A 25 -3.21 16.73 11.49
CA ILE A 25 -3.75 18.05 11.16
C ILE A 25 -4.91 18.33 12.11
N GLY A 26 -4.63 19.04 13.21
CA GLY A 26 -5.61 19.30 14.28
C GLY A 26 -6.10 18.01 14.93
N ASN A 27 -7.42 17.77 14.90
CA ASN A 27 -8.05 16.57 15.44
C ASN A 27 -8.23 15.45 14.40
N SER A 28 -7.52 15.51 13.28
CA SER A 28 -7.63 14.55 12.19
C SER A 28 -6.25 14.15 11.69
N GLY A 29 -6.10 12.90 11.24
CA GLY A 29 -4.92 12.45 10.50
C GLY A 29 -5.22 12.54 9.00
N THR A 30 -4.34 13.19 8.24
CA THR A 30 -4.39 13.16 6.78
C THR A 30 -3.28 12.26 6.27
N LEU A 31 -3.64 11.31 5.40
CA LEU A 31 -2.67 10.48 4.71
C LEU A 31 -2.01 11.32 3.61
N ASP A 32 -0.71 11.56 3.73
CA ASP A 32 0.05 12.31 2.72
C ASP A 32 0.57 11.37 1.63
N VAL A 33 -0.36 10.89 0.80
CA VAL A 33 -0.07 9.96 -0.32
C VAL A 33 -0.76 10.43 -1.59
N SER A 34 -0.04 10.40 -2.71
CA SER A 34 -0.58 10.69 -4.04
C SER A 34 -1.43 9.51 -4.54
N ILE A 35 -2.67 9.44 -4.08
CA ILE A 35 -3.66 8.49 -4.60
C ILE A 35 -4.12 8.97 -5.98
N PRO A 36 -4.06 8.13 -7.04
CA PRO A 36 -4.57 8.51 -8.36
C PRO A 36 -6.06 8.87 -8.33
N ASN A 37 -6.46 9.86 -9.13
CA ASN A 37 -7.82 10.43 -9.13
C ASN A 37 -8.93 9.38 -9.34
N GLU A 38 -8.63 8.29 -10.05
CA GLU A 38 -9.56 7.20 -10.33
C GLU A 38 -10.00 6.40 -9.09
N TYR A 39 -9.24 6.48 -7.98
CA TYR A 39 -9.55 5.81 -6.72
C TYR A 39 -10.25 6.71 -5.69
N ILE A 40 -10.42 8.01 -5.99
CA ILE A 40 -11.12 8.94 -5.09
C ILE A 40 -12.58 8.50 -4.93
N GLY A 41 -13.05 8.43 -3.67
CA GLY A 41 -14.41 8.00 -3.34
C GLY A 41 -14.65 6.48 -3.37
N LYS A 42 -13.62 5.67 -3.64
CA LYS A 42 -13.69 4.21 -3.50
C LYS A 42 -13.48 3.78 -2.05
N LEU A 43 -14.01 2.61 -1.69
CA LEU A 43 -13.71 1.96 -0.42
C LEU A 43 -12.27 1.42 -0.43
N ALA A 44 -11.54 1.70 0.64
CA ALA A 44 -10.17 1.23 0.83
C ALA A 44 -10.07 0.38 2.10
N PHE A 45 -9.13 -0.57 2.09
CA PHE A 45 -8.70 -1.25 3.31
C PHE A 45 -7.53 -0.47 3.89
N LEU A 46 -7.68 -0.01 5.14
CA LEU A 46 -6.62 0.67 5.87
C LEU A 46 -5.91 -0.33 6.77
N THR A 47 -4.58 -0.42 6.62
CA THR A 47 -3.72 -1.14 7.55
C THR A 47 -2.83 -0.10 8.22
N VAL A 48 -2.98 0.08 9.53
CA VAL A 48 -2.05 0.87 10.33
C VAL A 48 -0.92 -0.07 10.73
N ILE A 49 0.31 0.35 10.48
CA ILE A 49 1.51 -0.35 10.90
C ILE A 49 2.05 0.42 12.10
N ASP A 50 2.32 -0.28 13.19
CA ASP A 50 2.91 0.32 14.39
C ASP A 50 4.34 0.79 14.12
N ASP A 51 4.87 1.66 14.98
CA ASP A 51 6.22 2.22 14.85
C ASP A 51 7.26 1.10 14.71
N ASP A 52 7.81 0.96 13.51
CA ASP A 52 8.78 -0.05 13.11
C ASP A 52 9.94 0.66 12.42
N GLU A 53 11.12 0.59 13.04
CA GLU A 53 12.33 1.27 12.57
C GLU A 53 12.69 0.89 11.11
N GLU A 54 12.45 -0.36 10.71
CA GLU A 54 12.75 -0.82 9.34
C GLU A 54 11.80 -0.17 8.31
N ILE A 55 10.56 0.12 8.72
CA ILE A 55 9.53 0.70 7.85
C ILE A 55 9.73 2.21 7.73
N GLU A 56 10.12 2.90 8.80
CA GLU A 56 10.45 4.32 8.78
C GLU A 56 11.62 4.63 7.83
N GLU A 57 12.64 3.78 7.78
CA GLU A 57 13.77 3.91 6.83
C GLU A 57 13.33 3.84 5.36
N LEU A 58 12.34 3.00 5.04
CA LEU A 58 11.80 2.86 3.68
C LEU A 58 11.08 4.14 3.22
N PHE A 59 10.40 4.85 4.12
CA PHE A 59 9.70 6.10 3.77
C PHE A 59 10.60 7.34 3.82
N SER A 60 11.63 7.36 4.68
CA SER A 60 12.57 8.48 4.75
C SER A 60 13.52 8.55 3.55
N SER A 61 13.88 7.40 2.98
CA SER A 61 14.70 7.32 1.76
C SER A 61 13.93 7.73 0.50
N ALA A 62 12.62 7.46 0.44
CA ALA A 62 11.74 7.87 -0.66
C ALA A 62 11.50 9.39 -0.73
N GLN A 63 11.65 10.12 0.37
CA GLN A 63 11.52 11.59 0.41
C GLN A 63 12.77 12.35 -0.08
N LYS A 64 13.91 11.67 -0.27
CA LYS A 64 15.18 12.29 -0.69
C LYS A 64 15.47 12.18 -2.20
N ALA A 65 14.54 11.65 -3.00
CA ALA A 65 14.68 11.50 -4.45
C ALA A 65 13.84 12.53 -5.22
#